data_AF-A0A1A9T0H0-F1
#
_entry.id   AF-A0A1A9T0H0-F1
#
_cell.length_a   1.000
_cell.length_b   1.000
_cell.length_c   1.000
_cell.angle_alpha   90.00
_cell.angle_beta   90.00
_cell.angle_gamma   90.00
#
_symmetry.space_group_name_H-M   'P 1'
#
loop_
_entity.id
_entity.type
_entity.pdbx_description
1 polymer ?
#
loop_
_entity_poly.entity_id
_entity_poly.type
_entity_poly.pdbx_seq_one_letter_code
_entity_poly.pdbx_strand_id
1 'polypeptide(L)'
;MRSIFIGHFRPTNDEFNILWNEAIFAIDANVLLNLYRYSINTRQELEKALTSVKEKAFITHQAAREFLKNRSTVTAGQASEYTKAIKTINDLLANLSSNDRHPFLPDSDLPAFAKYSQDLVKTLENQQHTLLQKLTDDEVLDFAETLFEGKTGGPFSNTKLDEIAKLGDIRYQNEVPPGYKDGKKDGVDDPYRKYGDLILWLQIIEQAKSLGKPVIFITDDKKEDWWTEQSGRTIGPRPELIEEFHKETKQKFWMYTVDKFIQESARISKSEVSDDVIAEIIQVSLHTKIDTFDKSHIEVSQEVLDSEKDEQTGFLNVHLTGPMKYATGTGKFLPAFASIPKFSIDLINSPYSDNSVIGVSSGCGTPMNFNVHMKSKHGLLEEGDYLFMYTAVLKNAELG
;
A
#
# COMPACT_ATOMS: atom_id res chain seq x y z
N MET A 1 26.77 -16.70 -23.12
CA MET A 1 25.56 -15.87 -22.83
C MET A 1 25.35 -15.68 -21.34
N ARG A 2 25.17 -16.75 -20.54
CA ARG A 2 24.91 -16.65 -19.10
C ARG A 2 25.95 -15.82 -18.31
N SER A 3 27.23 -15.96 -18.62
CA SER A 3 28.30 -15.21 -17.94
C SER A 3 28.37 -13.71 -18.28
N ILE A 4 27.72 -13.29 -19.38
CA ILE A 4 27.74 -11.89 -19.85
C ILE A 4 26.44 -11.19 -19.45
N PHE A 5 25.30 -11.86 -19.61
CA PHE A 5 23.96 -11.31 -19.36
C PHE A 5 23.35 -11.90 -18.09
N ILE A 6 24.10 -11.87 -16.99
CA ILE A 6 23.74 -12.54 -15.73
C ILE A 6 22.35 -12.15 -15.20
N GLY A 7 21.90 -10.91 -15.43
CA GLY A 7 20.60 -10.42 -14.97
C GLY A 7 19.41 -11.05 -15.70
N HIS A 8 19.63 -11.67 -16.85
CA HIS A 8 18.58 -12.29 -17.66
C HIS A 8 18.38 -13.78 -17.39
N PHE A 9 19.22 -14.40 -16.56
CA PHE A 9 19.14 -15.83 -16.27
C PHE A 9 18.77 -16.08 -14.83
N ARG A 10 17.60 -16.70 -14.63
CA ARG A 10 17.17 -17.17 -13.31
C ARG A 10 18.15 -18.23 -12.78
N PRO A 11 18.50 -18.20 -11.48
CA PRO A 11 19.23 -19.28 -10.83
C PRO A 11 18.49 -20.62 -10.94
N THR A 12 19.23 -21.72 -11.04
CA THR A 12 18.68 -23.07 -10.87
C THR A 12 18.34 -23.36 -9.40
N ASN A 13 17.62 -24.44 -9.12
CA ASN A 13 17.33 -24.83 -7.74
C ASN A 13 18.60 -25.07 -6.91
N ASP A 14 19.64 -25.66 -7.50
CA ASP A 14 20.92 -25.87 -6.83
C ASP A 14 21.64 -24.53 -6.56
N GLU A 15 21.62 -23.61 -7.53
CA GLU A 15 22.16 -22.27 -7.36
C GLU A 15 21.40 -21.47 -6.29
N PHE A 16 20.07 -21.66 -6.20
CA PHE A 16 19.25 -21.07 -5.13
C PHE A 16 19.58 -21.65 -3.76
N ASN A 17 19.78 -22.96 -3.65
CA ASN A 17 20.15 -23.56 -2.37
C ASN A 17 21.53 -23.06 -1.89
N ILE A 18 22.50 -22.92 -2.80
CA ILE A 18 23.80 -22.31 -2.50
C ILE A 18 23.61 -20.85 -2.05
N LEU A 19 22.81 -20.08 -2.81
CA LEU A 19 22.53 -18.69 -2.48
C LEU A 19 21.89 -18.55 -1.10
N TRP A 20 20.87 -19.34 -0.77
CA TRP A 20 20.23 -19.32 0.53
C TRP A 20 21.17 -19.67 1.67
N ASN A 21 22.13 -20.56 1.45
CA ASN A 21 23.13 -20.94 2.46
C ASN A 21 24.13 -19.81 2.72
N GLU A 22 24.61 -19.15 1.68
CA GLU A 22 25.73 -18.18 1.75
C GLU A 22 25.30 -16.72 1.93
N ALA A 23 24.10 -16.36 1.47
CA ALA A 23 23.66 -14.98 1.40
C ALA A 23 23.37 -14.35 2.76
N ILE A 24 23.61 -13.04 2.86
CA ILE A 24 22.96 -12.21 3.88
C ILE A 24 21.54 -11.86 3.44
N PHE A 25 20.62 -11.77 4.39
CA PHE A 25 19.21 -11.46 4.17
C PHE A 25 18.97 -10.01 4.56
N ALA A 26 18.99 -9.12 3.56
CA ALA A 26 18.64 -7.72 3.73
C ALA A 26 17.12 -7.60 3.84
N ILE A 27 16.61 -7.02 4.92
CA ILE A 27 15.17 -6.91 5.18
C ILE A 27 14.75 -5.44 5.08
N ASP A 28 13.73 -5.18 4.27
CA ASP A 28 13.16 -3.86 4.09
C ASP A 28 12.29 -3.43 5.28
N ALA A 29 12.08 -2.12 5.44
CA ALA A 29 11.21 -1.54 6.45
C ALA A 29 9.77 -2.02 6.30
N ASN A 30 9.27 -2.11 5.05
CA ASN A 30 7.88 -2.51 4.79
C ASN A 30 7.56 -3.94 5.29
N VAL A 31 8.54 -4.85 5.26
CA VAL A 31 8.39 -6.22 5.76
C VAL A 31 8.13 -6.21 7.26
N LEU A 32 8.90 -5.40 8.00
CA LEU A 32 8.75 -5.25 9.44
C LEU A 32 7.47 -4.49 9.80
N LEU A 33 7.11 -3.46 9.04
CA LEU A 33 5.87 -2.71 9.25
C LEU A 33 4.63 -3.59 9.03
N ASN A 34 4.70 -4.59 8.15
CA ASN A 34 3.60 -5.52 7.93
C ASN A 34 3.34 -6.43 9.15
N LEU A 35 4.30 -6.63 10.06
CA LEU A 35 4.07 -7.35 11.33
C LEU A 35 3.00 -6.68 12.22
N TYR A 36 2.75 -5.38 12.05
CA TYR A 36 1.65 -4.66 12.72
C TYR A 36 0.30 -4.81 12.01
N ARG A 37 0.30 -5.27 10.76
CA ARG A 37 -0.90 -5.39 9.90
C ARG A 37 -1.46 -6.81 9.86
N TYR A 38 -0.61 -7.80 10.15
CA TYR A 38 -1.00 -9.20 10.12
C TYR A 38 -1.78 -9.65 11.35
N SER A 39 -2.64 -10.63 11.14
CA SER A 39 -3.18 -11.49 12.18
C SER A 39 -2.05 -12.14 12.97
N ILE A 40 -2.34 -12.54 14.21
CA ILE A 40 -1.33 -13.16 15.10
C ILE A 40 -0.69 -14.38 14.44
N ASN A 41 -1.48 -15.22 13.77
CA ASN A 41 -0.98 -16.43 13.11
C ASN A 41 -0.04 -16.10 11.93
N THR A 42 -0.44 -15.17 11.06
CA THR A 42 0.37 -14.77 9.90
C THR A 42 1.65 -14.05 10.33
N ARG A 43 1.57 -13.23 11.39
CA ARG A 43 2.73 -12.60 12.00
C ARG A 43 3.73 -13.63 12.53
N GLN A 44 3.26 -14.64 13.26
CA GLN A 44 4.10 -15.70 13.81
C GLN A 44 4.81 -16.51 12.71
N GLU A 45 4.15 -16.79 11.58
CA GLU A 45 4.81 -17.46 10.46
C GLU A 45 5.91 -16.59 9.81
N LEU A 46 5.69 -15.27 9.70
CA LEU A 46 6.75 -14.37 9.24
C LEU A 46 7.90 -14.26 10.26
N GLU A 47 7.61 -14.10 11.55
CA GLU A 47 8.62 -14.09 12.63
C GLU A 47 9.47 -15.35 12.61
N LYS A 48 8.84 -16.53 12.44
CA LYS A 48 9.51 -17.82 12.31
C LYS A 48 10.39 -17.89 11.06
N ALA A 49 9.91 -17.44 9.91
CA ALA A 49 10.69 -17.40 8.68
C ALA A 49 11.91 -16.47 8.82
N LEU A 50 11.74 -15.28 9.40
CA LEU A 50 12.84 -14.34 9.68
C LEU A 50 13.83 -14.91 10.71
N THR A 51 13.34 -15.59 11.75
CA THR A 51 14.16 -16.24 12.77
C THR A 51 15.02 -17.35 12.16
N SER A 52 14.51 -18.09 11.16
CA SER A 52 15.27 -19.13 10.46
C SER A 52 16.53 -18.62 9.77
N VAL A 53 16.58 -17.32 9.46
CA VAL A 53 17.74 -16.64 8.84
C VAL A 53 18.41 -15.64 9.77
N LYS A 54 18.10 -15.66 11.08
CA LYS A 54 18.58 -14.67 12.07
C LYS A 54 20.10 -14.44 12.01
N GLU A 55 20.91 -15.49 11.90
CA GLU A 55 22.38 -15.37 11.86
C GLU A 55 22.92 -14.66 10.61
N LYS A 56 22.09 -14.56 9.55
CA LYS A 56 22.42 -13.94 8.27
C LYS A 56 21.56 -12.69 8.00
N ALA A 57 20.67 -12.32 8.92
CA ALA A 57 19.80 -11.16 8.80
C ALA A 57 20.62 -9.86 8.82
N PHE A 58 20.17 -8.87 8.06
CA PHE A 58 20.77 -7.55 7.97
C PHE A 58 19.67 -6.52 7.71
N ILE A 59 19.78 -5.35 8.34
CA ILE A 59 18.92 -4.20 8.04
C ILE A 59 19.79 -2.99 7.71
N THR A 60 19.46 -2.29 6.64
CA THR A 60 20.15 -1.05 6.29
C THR A 60 19.78 0.05 7.28
N HIS A 61 20.64 1.07 7.44
CA HIS A 61 20.27 2.23 8.26
C HIS A 61 19.00 2.90 7.71
N GLN A 62 18.84 2.98 6.38
CA GLN A 62 17.66 3.56 5.75
C GLN A 62 16.38 2.79 6.12
N ALA A 63 16.39 1.46 5.98
CA ALA A 63 15.24 0.63 6.34
C ALA A 63 14.93 0.68 7.84
N ALA A 64 15.96 0.64 8.70
CA ALA A 64 15.77 0.78 10.14
C ALA A 64 15.16 2.13 10.52
N ARG A 65 15.65 3.22 9.92
CA ARG A 65 15.12 4.58 10.12
C ARG A 65 13.66 4.68 9.70
N GLU A 66 13.30 4.11 8.55
CA GLU A 66 11.92 4.12 8.05
C GLU A 66 10.98 3.29 8.93
N PHE A 67 11.40 2.10 9.35
CA PHE A 67 10.64 1.26 10.28
C PHE A 67 10.36 2.02 11.57
N LEU A 68 11.41 2.54 12.21
CA LEU A 68 11.29 3.28 13.46
C LEU A 68 10.42 4.52 13.30
N LYS A 69 10.55 5.27 12.20
CA LYS A 69 9.74 6.47 11.95
C LYS A 69 8.26 6.16 11.76
N ASN A 70 7.94 5.06 11.07
CA ASN A 70 6.59 4.80 10.59
C ASN A 70 5.78 3.83 11.47
N ARG A 71 6.41 3.06 12.37
CA ARG A 71 5.72 2.03 13.18
C ARG A 71 4.50 2.56 13.92
N SER A 72 4.62 3.71 14.59
CA SER A 72 3.54 4.32 15.37
C SER A 72 2.38 4.75 14.47
N THR A 73 2.70 5.29 13.28
CA THR A 73 1.70 5.68 12.29
C THR A 73 0.98 4.47 11.71
N VAL A 74 1.69 3.37 11.43
CA VAL A 74 1.07 2.13 10.96
C VAL A 74 0.15 1.54 12.03
N THR A 75 0.59 1.47 13.28
CA THR A 75 -0.23 1.01 14.41
C THR A 75 -1.50 1.87 14.57
N ALA A 76 -1.36 3.20 14.54
CA ALA A 76 -2.50 4.11 14.63
C ALA A 76 -3.45 3.97 13.43
N GLY A 77 -2.91 3.80 12.21
CA GLY A 77 -3.70 3.58 11.00
C GLY A 77 -4.51 2.28 11.08
N GLN A 78 -3.89 1.19 11.52
CA GLN A 78 -4.58 -0.09 11.73
C GLN A 78 -5.66 0.03 12.81
N ALA A 79 -5.40 0.77 13.90
CA ALA A 79 -6.41 1.03 14.94
C ALA A 79 -7.59 1.86 14.39
N SER A 80 -7.34 2.78 13.46
CA SER A 80 -8.36 3.56 12.76
C SER A 80 -9.33 2.67 11.96
N GLU A 81 -8.82 1.62 11.31
CA GLU A 81 -9.68 0.70 10.55
C GLU A 81 -10.69 -0.02 11.44
N TYR A 82 -10.31 -0.36 12.68
CA TYR A 82 -11.27 -0.86 13.68
C TYR A 82 -12.33 0.19 14.04
N THR A 83 -11.95 1.46 14.23
CA THR A 83 -12.91 2.55 14.47
C THR A 83 -13.93 2.66 13.33
N LYS A 84 -13.47 2.60 12.08
CA LYS A 84 -14.33 2.65 10.89
C LYS A 84 -15.27 1.45 10.83
N ALA A 85 -14.77 0.24 11.10
CA ALA A 85 -15.58 -0.97 11.13
C ALA A 85 -16.65 -0.93 12.22
N ILE A 86 -16.28 -0.52 13.44
CA ILE A 86 -17.21 -0.35 14.58
C ILE A 86 -18.30 0.67 14.24
N LYS A 87 -17.91 1.84 13.69
CA LYS A 87 -18.86 2.86 13.25
C LYS A 87 -19.84 2.31 12.21
N THR A 88 -19.32 1.59 11.21
CA THR A 88 -20.15 0.97 10.15
C THR A 88 -21.18 0.00 10.70
N ILE A 89 -20.80 -0.85 11.67
CA ILE A 89 -21.72 -1.78 12.33
C ILE A 89 -22.80 -1.01 13.11
N ASN A 90 -22.41 0.02 13.86
CA ASN A 90 -23.34 0.83 14.65
C ASN A 90 -24.32 1.62 13.76
N ASP A 91 -23.84 2.22 12.67
CA ASP A 91 -24.67 2.96 11.72
C ASP A 91 -25.69 2.03 11.04
N LEU A 92 -25.26 0.81 10.64
CA LEU A 92 -26.15 -0.22 10.11
C LEU A 92 -27.25 -0.61 11.12
N LEU A 93 -26.86 -0.83 12.39
CA LEU A 93 -27.80 -1.18 13.45
C LEU A 93 -28.81 -0.06 13.73
N ALA A 94 -28.36 1.20 13.74
CA ALA A 94 -29.21 2.36 13.92
C ALA A 94 -30.22 2.52 12.77
N ASN A 95 -29.76 2.34 11.53
CA ASN A 95 -30.62 2.39 10.34
C ASN A 95 -31.73 1.34 10.40
N LEU A 96 -31.39 0.09 10.74
CA LEU A 96 -32.35 -1.01 10.84
C LEU A 96 -33.32 -0.88 12.03
N SER A 97 -32.92 -0.17 13.09
CA SER A 97 -33.73 0.04 14.31
C SER A 97 -34.65 1.25 14.24
N SER A 98 -34.54 2.08 13.19
CA SER A 98 -35.42 3.25 13.02
C SER A 98 -36.85 2.80 12.69
N ASN A 99 -37.82 3.26 13.48
CA ASN A 99 -39.24 2.84 13.44
C ASN A 99 -39.96 3.08 12.09
N ASP A 100 -39.32 3.76 11.13
CA ASP A 100 -39.98 4.27 9.92
C ASP A 100 -39.78 3.39 8.67
N ARG A 101 -38.97 2.31 8.67
CA ARG A 101 -38.45 1.79 7.38
C ARG A 101 -38.51 0.31 7.03
N HIS A 102 -38.84 -0.63 7.94
CA HIS A 102 -38.71 -2.06 7.59
C HIS A 102 -39.90 -2.95 8.01
N PRO A 103 -41.06 -2.83 7.34
CA PRO A 103 -42.28 -3.60 7.66
C PRO A 103 -42.19 -5.12 7.44
N PHE A 104 -41.04 -5.65 6.98
CA PHE A 104 -40.87 -7.07 6.62
C PHE A 104 -39.75 -7.78 7.39
N LEU A 105 -39.09 -7.13 8.35
CA LEU A 105 -38.14 -7.80 9.24
C LEU A 105 -38.91 -8.53 10.34
N PRO A 106 -38.66 -9.84 10.57
CA PRO A 106 -39.27 -10.56 11.68
C PRO A 106 -38.87 -9.97 13.03
N ASP A 107 -39.82 -9.90 13.98
CA ASP A 107 -39.60 -9.35 15.33
C ASP A 107 -38.46 -10.06 16.10
N SER A 108 -38.12 -11.29 15.72
CA SER A 108 -37.01 -12.07 16.30
C SER A 108 -35.62 -11.70 15.79
N ASP A 109 -35.54 -11.19 14.56
CA ASP A 109 -34.28 -11.12 13.83
C ASP A 109 -33.52 -9.84 14.17
N LEU A 110 -34.24 -8.73 14.39
CA LEU A 110 -33.63 -7.46 14.79
C LEU A 110 -32.95 -7.54 16.17
N PRO A 111 -33.58 -8.11 17.23
CA PRO A 111 -32.89 -8.31 18.51
C PRO A 111 -31.70 -9.27 18.42
N ALA A 112 -31.80 -10.34 17.61
CA ALA A 112 -30.71 -11.29 17.42
C ALA A 112 -29.51 -10.64 16.70
N PHE A 113 -29.78 -9.89 15.62
CA PHE A 113 -28.77 -9.12 14.90
C PHE A 113 -28.13 -8.04 15.79
N ALA A 114 -28.94 -7.34 16.59
CA ALA A 114 -28.44 -6.32 17.51
C ALA A 114 -27.48 -6.91 18.54
N LYS A 115 -27.84 -8.06 19.14
CA LYS A 115 -26.97 -8.77 20.07
C LYS A 115 -25.66 -9.20 19.41
N TYR A 116 -25.73 -9.85 18.24
CA TYR A 116 -24.54 -10.29 17.52
C TYR A 116 -23.63 -9.11 17.15
N SER A 117 -24.21 -8.00 16.70
CA SER A 117 -23.48 -6.78 16.34
C SER A 117 -22.75 -6.19 17.55
N GLN A 118 -23.39 -6.16 18.73
CA GLN A 118 -22.75 -5.69 19.97
C GLN A 118 -21.60 -6.61 20.41
N ASP A 119 -21.79 -7.93 20.33
CA ASP A 119 -20.73 -8.91 20.64
C ASP A 119 -19.53 -8.77 19.68
N LEU A 120 -19.80 -8.51 18.40
CA LEU A 120 -18.78 -8.26 17.39
C LEU A 120 -18.05 -6.93 17.64
N VAL A 121 -18.78 -5.84 17.93
CA VAL A 121 -18.18 -4.53 18.29
C VAL A 121 -17.25 -4.69 19.48
N LYS A 122 -17.67 -5.40 20.53
CA LYS A 122 -16.83 -5.66 21.70
C LYS A 122 -15.55 -6.43 21.35
N THR A 123 -15.63 -7.40 20.44
CA THR A 123 -14.46 -8.12 19.93
C THR A 123 -13.50 -7.16 19.21
N LEU A 124 -14.02 -6.29 18.34
CA LEU A 124 -13.24 -5.30 17.60
C LEU A 124 -12.60 -4.25 18.52
N GLU A 125 -13.33 -3.76 19.53
CA GLU A 125 -12.81 -2.84 20.55
C GLU A 125 -11.64 -3.46 21.33
N ASN A 126 -11.76 -4.73 21.72
CA ASN A 126 -10.68 -5.45 22.39
C ASN A 126 -9.45 -5.59 21.50
N GLN A 127 -9.63 -5.95 20.22
CA GLN A 127 -8.52 -6.06 19.26
C GLN A 127 -7.86 -4.71 19.01
N GLN A 128 -8.66 -3.64 18.85
CA GLN A 128 -8.18 -2.28 18.73
C GLN A 128 -7.35 -1.87 19.96
N HIS A 129 -7.83 -2.17 21.16
CA HIS A 129 -7.11 -1.89 22.39
C HIS A 129 -5.77 -2.64 22.45
N THR A 130 -5.75 -3.94 22.15
CA THR A 130 -4.53 -4.74 22.07
C THR A 130 -3.53 -4.17 21.06
N LEU A 131 -4.00 -3.67 19.92
CA LEU A 131 -3.15 -3.03 18.93
C LEU A 131 -2.60 -1.68 19.44
N LEU A 132 -3.41 -0.85 20.08
CA LEU A 132 -2.98 0.43 20.64
C LEU A 132 -2.02 0.26 21.83
N GLN A 133 -2.13 -0.83 22.59
CA GLN A 133 -1.15 -1.18 23.63
C GLN A 133 0.27 -1.35 23.06
N LYS A 134 0.41 -1.69 21.77
CA LYS A 134 1.71 -1.76 21.08
C LYS A 134 2.42 -0.43 20.94
N LEU A 135 1.74 0.70 21.19
CA LEU A 135 2.40 2.01 21.25
C LEU A 135 3.27 2.16 22.51
N THR A 136 3.02 1.34 23.53
CA THR A 136 3.75 1.34 24.81
C THR A 136 4.50 0.04 25.09
N ASP A 137 3.95 -1.10 24.65
CA ASP A 137 4.50 -2.45 24.84
C ASP A 137 4.59 -3.15 23.46
N ASP A 138 5.70 -2.89 22.77
CA ASP A 138 5.85 -3.13 21.34
C ASP A 138 6.62 -4.43 21.06
N GLU A 139 5.93 -5.57 21.16
CA GLU A 139 6.53 -6.88 20.88
C GLU A 139 7.16 -7.01 19.48
N VAL A 140 6.72 -6.21 18.50
CA VAL A 140 7.28 -6.19 17.14
C VAL A 140 8.61 -5.44 17.13
N LEU A 141 8.72 -4.34 17.88
CA LEU A 141 9.97 -3.62 18.08
C LEU A 141 10.99 -4.49 18.82
N ASP A 142 10.58 -5.18 19.88
CA ASP A 142 11.44 -6.08 20.66
C ASP A 142 11.96 -7.25 19.80
N PHE A 143 11.08 -7.80 18.96
CA PHE A 143 11.46 -8.81 17.97
C PHE A 143 12.48 -8.27 16.97
N ALA A 144 12.26 -7.07 16.42
CA ALA A 144 13.17 -6.44 15.47
C ALA A 144 14.54 -6.14 16.12
N GLU A 145 14.57 -5.63 17.35
CA GLU A 145 15.81 -5.40 18.10
C GLU A 145 16.59 -6.71 18.25
N THR A 146 15.92 -7.78 18.68
CA THR A 146 16.53 -9.10 18.85
C THR A 146 17.02 -9.72 17.54
N LEU A 147 16.30 -9.50 16.44
CA LEU A 147 16.64 -10.03 15.12
C LEU A 147 17.89 -9.35 14.56
N PHE A 148 18.01 -8.04 14.75
CA PHE A 148 19.06 -7.20 14.15
C PHE A 148 20.17 -6.76 15.11
N GLU A 149 20.23 -7.33 16.32
CA GLU A 149 21.32 -7.06 17.26
C GLU A 149 22.70 -7.25 16.60
N GLY A 150 23.48 -6.17 16.53
CA GLY A 150 24.79 -6.13 15.86
C GLY A 150 24.77 -6.26 14.33
N LYS A 151 23.59 -6.21 13.69
CA LYS A 151 23.37 -6.48 12.25
C LYS A 151 22.70 -5.31 11.51
N THR A 152 22.78 -4.11 12.08
CA THR A 152 22.29 -2.87 11.48
C THR A 152 23.43 -2.11 10.81
N GLY A 153 23.25 -1.72 9.55
CA GLY A 153 24.21 -0.89 8.83
C GLY A 153 24.34 0.52 9.44
N GLY A 154 25.51 1.13 9.31
CA GLY A 154 25.75 2.51 9.75
C GLY A 154 25.12 3.56 8.80
N PRO A 155 24.85 4.78 9.29
CA PRO A 155 24.42 5.88 8.43
C PRO A 155 25.53 6.29 7.46
N PHE A 156 25.13 6.74 6.27
CA PHE A 156 26.03 7.49 5.40
C PHE A 156 26.27 8.90 5.94
N SER A 157 27.47 9.43 5.70
CA SER A 157 27.77 10.82 6.02
C SER A 157 26.93 11.77 5.17
N ASN A 158 26.70 12.99 5.65
CA ASN A 158 25.98 14.01 4.86
C ASN A 158 26.65 14.27 3.51
N THR A 159 27.98 14.27 3.45
CA THR A 159 28.73 14.39 2.19
C THR A 159 28.41 13.26 1.22
N LYS A 160 28.27 12.03 1.73
CA LYS A 160 27.92 10.87 0.91
C LYS A 160 26.46 10.92 0.47
N LEU A 161 25.56 11.39 1.32
CA LEU A 161 24.15 11.60 0.97
C LEU A 161 24.01 12.67 -0.13
N ASP A 162 24.78 13.76 -0.08
CA ASP A 162 24.81 14.78 -1.14
C ASP A 162 25.31 14.21 -2.48
N GLU A 163 26.31 13.33 -2.46
CA GLU A 163 26.77 12.62 -3.67
C GLU A 163 25.70 11.70 -4.23
N ILE A 164 25.03 10.94 -3.35
CA ILE A 164 23.95 10.02 -3.73
C ILE A 164 22.76 10.79 -4.30
N ALA A 165 22.42 11.96 -3.75
CA ALA A 165 21.36 12.81 -4.26
C ALA A 165 21.64 13.27 -5.70
N LYS A 166 22.86 13.76 -5.97
CA LYS A 166 23.29 14.16 -7.33
C LYS A 166 23.26 12.99 -8.30
N LEU A 167 23.73 11.81 -7.86
CA LEU A 167 23.65 10.59 -8.65
C LEU A 167 22.18 10.20 -8.91
N GLY A 168 21.33 10.29 -7.88
CA GLY A 168 19.92 9.98 -7.92
C GLY A 168 19.16 10.84 -8.93
N ASP A 169 19.43 12.14 -8.99
CA ASP A 169 18.83 13.01 -10.00
C ASP A 169 19.12 12.52 -11.43
N ILE A 170 20.37 12.15 -11.71
CA ILE A 170 20.77 11.62 -13.02
C ILE A 170 20.10 10.26 -13.28
N ARG A 171 20.13 9.35 -12.30
CA ARG A 171 19.52 8.02 -12.43
C ARG A 171 18.02 8.12 -12.70
N TYR A 172 17.32 8.97 -11.95
CA TYR A 172 15.87 9.07 -12.02
C TYR A 172 15.42 9.75 -13.32
N GLN A 173 16.17 10.74 -13.81
CA GLN A 173 15.93 11.32 -15.15
C GLN A 173 16.06 10.31 -16.28
N ASN A 174 16.91 9.29 -16.10
CA ASN A 174 17.15 8.23 -17.08
C ASN A 174 16.44 6.91 -16.73
N GLU A 175 15.49 6.93 -15.77
CA GLU A 175 14.73 5.76 -15.32
C GLU A 175 15.61 4.54 -14.92
N VAL A 176 16.79 4.82 -14.36
CA VAL A 176 17.72 3.80 -13.87
C VAL A 176 17.27 3.33 -12.48
N PRO A 177 16.94 2.03 -12.31
CA PRO A 177 16.44 1.48 -11.04
C PRO A 177 17.51 1.42 -9.95
N PRO A 178 17.15 1.31 -8.66
CA PRO A 178 15.81 1.47 -8.11
C PRO A 178 15.53 2.93 -7.70
N GLY A 179 14.26 3.25 -7.44
CA GLY A 179 13.83 4.49 -6.80
C GLY A 179 13.30 5.58 -7.73
N TYR A 180 13.43 5.44 -9.05
CA TYR A 180 12.96 6.48 -9.98
C TYR A 180 11.44 6.69 -9.94
N LYS A 181 10.67 5.70 -9.47
CA LYS A 181 9.22 5.87 -9.23
C LYS A 181 8.90 6.83 -8.10
N ASP A 182 9.85 7.07 -7.20
CA ASP A 182 9.73 7.98 -6.08
C ASP A 182 10.32 9.37 -6.37
N GLY A 183 10.78 9.63 -7.59
CA GLY A 183 11.41 10.90 -7.99
C GLY A 183 10.54 12.15 -7.83
N LYS A 184 9.22 11.99 -7.63
CA LYS A 184 8.25 13.07 -7.38
C LYS A 184 8.00 13.35 -5.89
N LYS A 185 8.59 12.58 -4.96
CA LYS A 185 8.41 12.75 -3.51
C LYS A 185 9.31 13.87 -3.01
N ASP A 186 8.87 15.12 -3.17
CA ASP A 186 9.55 16.25 -2.53
C ASP A 186 9.25 16.27 -1.02
N GLY A 187 10.29 16.44 -0.21
CA GLY A 187 10.18 16.53 1.25
C GLY A 187 10.64 17.90 1.72
N VAL A 188 9.77 18.66 2.37
CA VAL A 188 10.14 19.94 3.02
C VAL A 188 11.12 19.71 4.17
N ASP A 189 11.02 18.55 4.85
CA ASP A 189 11.79 18.23 6.07
C ASP A 189 12.98 17.28 5.86
N ASP A 190 13.04 16.56 4.74
CA ASP A 190 14.15 15.64 4.42
C ASP A 190 14.49 15.76 2.93
N PRO A 191 15.60 16.44 2.56
CA PRO A 191 15.97 16.65 1.16
C PRO A 191 16.34 15.34 0.45
N TYR A 192 16.60 14.26 1.21
CA TYR A 192 16.97 12.97 0.67
C TYR A 192 15.79 12.01 0.52
N ARG A 193 14.58 12.43 0.88
CA ARG A 193 13.39 11.56 0.92
C ARG A 193 13.11 10.82 -0.38
N LYS A 194 13.21 11.50 -1.53
CA LYS A 194 13.02 10.87 -2.85
C LYS A 194 14.09 9.83 -3.19
N TYR A 195 15.26 9.87 -2.54
CA TYR A 195 16.35 8.93 -2.77
C TYR A 195 16.39 7.76 -1.77
N GLY A 196 15.34 7.57 -0.96
CA GLY A 196 15.27 6.50 0.05
C GLY A 196 15.62 5.12 -0.53
N ASP A 197 14.95 4.71 -1.60
CA ASP A 197 15.20 3.44 -2.30
C ASP A 197 16.65 3.32 -2.81
N LEU A 198 17.22 4.40 -3.36
CA LEU A 198 18.60 4.43 -3.84
C LEU A 198 19.61 4.35 -2.70
N ILE A 199 19.36 5.05 -1.58
CA ILE A 199 20.22 5.00 -0.39
C ILE A 199 20.21 3.58 0.19
N LEU A 200 19.03 2.99 0.32
CA LEU A 200 18.85 1.60 0.77
C LEU A 200 19.64 0.64 -0.13
N TRP A 201 19.49 0.77 -1.45
CA TRP A 201 20.20 -0.05 -2.44
C TRP A 201 21.72 0.04 -2.31
N LEU A 202 22.25 1.25 -2.18
CA LEU A 202 23.69 1.46 -2.03
C LEU A 202 24.22 0.93 -0.70
N GLN A 203 23.43 0.98 0.39
CA GLN A 203 23.79 0.37 1.67
C GLN A 203 23.86 -1.16 1.58
N ILE A 204 22.94 -1.78 0.83
CA ILE A 204 22.99 -3.23 0.55
C ILE A 204 24.27 -3.59 -0.22
N ILE A 205 24.61 -2.83 -1.26
CA ILE A 205 25.83 -3.04 -2.05
C ILE A 205 27.08 -2.90 -1.19
N GLU A 206 27.16 -1.88 -0.34
CA GLU A 206 28.31 -1.63 0.53
C GLU A 206 28.51 -2.77 1.55
N GLN A 207 27.41 -3.24 2.15
CA GLN A 207 27.46 -4.37 3.07
C GLN A 207 27.93 -5.65 2.37
N ALA A 208 27.41 -5.93 1.18
CA ALA A 208 27.80 -7.10 0.39
C ALA A 208 29.27 -7.05 -0.02
N LYS A 209 29.77 -5.87 -0.43
CA LYS A 209 31.19 -5.63 -0.74
C LYS A 209 32.08 -5.89 0.48
N SER A 210 31.71 -5.34 1.63
CA SER A 210 32.46 -5.45 2.88
C SER A 210 32.60 -6.89 3.33
N LEU A 211 31.51 -7.66 3.26
CA LEU A 211 31.50 -9.06 3.69
C LEU A 211 31.95 -10.06 2.61
N GLY A 212 32.00 -9.64 1.34
CA GLY A 212 32.22 -10.54 0.21
C GLY A 212 31.16 -11.64 0.10
N LYS A 213 29.90 -11.32 0.40
CA LYS A 213 28.79 -12.28 0.44
C LYS A 213 27.67 -11.93 -0.54
N PRO A 214 26.95 -12.93 -1.07
CA PRO A 214 25.71 -12.72 -1.79
C PRO A 214 24.63 -12.06 -0.91
N VAL A 215 23.63 -11.47 -1.55
CA VAL A 215 22.46 -10.87 -0.85
C VAL A 215 21.17 -11.46 -1.38
N ILE A 216 20.27 -11.78 -0.45
CA ILE A 216 18.83 -11.91 -0.70
C ILE A 216 18.15 -10.71 -0.05
N PHE A 217 17.45 -9.90 -0.83
CA PHE A 217 16.69 -8.76 -0.33
C PHE A 217 15.20 -9.11 -0.24
N ILE A 218 14.59 -8.88 0.91
CA ILE A 218 13.17 -9.17 1.17
C ILE A 218 12.42 -7.85 1.22
N THR A 219 11.47 -7.67 0.31
CA THR A 219 10.63 -6.46 0.23
C THR A 219 9.28 -6.78 -0.40
N ASP A 220 8.21 -6.18 0.12
CA ASP A 220 6.90 -6.17 -0.52
C ASP A 220 6.67 -4.94 -1.42
N ASP A 221 7.70 -4.10 -1.61
CA ASP A 221 7.66 -3.05 -2.60
C ASP A 221 7.68 -3.68 -4.00
N LYS A 222 6.50 -3.70 -4.63
CA LYS A 222 6.28 -4.24 -5.98
C LYS A 222 6.19 -3.11 -7.02
N LYS A 223 6.97 -2.04 -6.89
CA LYS A 223 7.17 -1.05 -7.96
C LYS A 223 7.98 -1.67 -9.11
N GLU A 224 7.76 -1.17 -10.33
CA GLU A 224 8.41 -1.69 -11.54
C GLU A 224 9.93 -1.39 -11.62
N ASP A 225 10.43 -0.47 -10.80
CA ASP A 225 11.85 -0.16 -10.69
C ASP A 225 12.61 -1.18 -9.84
N TRP A 226 11.91 -2.11 -9.17
CA TRP A 226 12.51 -3.23 -8.45
C TRP A 226 12.35 -4.57 -9.19
N TRP A 227 11.21 -4.76 -9.85
CA TRP A 227 10.80 -6.06 -10.38
C TRP A 227 10.66 -6.10 -11.90
N THR A 228 11.01 -7.24 -12.47
CA THR A 228 10.61 -7.61 -13.83
C THR A 228 9.24 -8.27 -13.78
N GLU A 229 8.26 -7.67 -14.43
CA GLU A 229 6.91 -8.22 -14.55
C GLU A 229 6.58 -8.53 -16.01
N GLN A 230 5.86 -9.63 -16.24
CA GLN A 230 5.32 -9.98 -17.55
C GLN A 230 3.90 -10.52 -17.41
N SER A 231 2.96 -9.92 -18.13
CA SER A 231 1.54 -10.32 -18.12
C SER A 231 0.95 -10.44 -16.70
N GLY A 232 1.30 -9.50 -15.83
CA GLY A 232 0.85 -9.47 -14.43
C GLY A 232 1.52 -10.50 -13.51
N ARG A 233 2.60 -11.16 -13.95
CA ARG A 233 3.39 -12.09 -13.13
C ARG A 233 4.77 -11.53 -12.87
N THR A 234 5.16 -11.46 -11.60
CA THR A 234 6.51 -11.11 -11.18
C THR A 234 7.48 -12.25 -11.51
N ILE A 235 8.46 -11.99 -12.37
CA ILE A 235 9.47 -12.96 -12.80
C ILE A 235 10.63 -13.00 -11.79
N GLY A 236 11.09 -11.83 -11.33
CA GLY A 236 12.24 -11.70 -10.43
C GLY A 236 12.76 -10.26 -10.42
N PRO A 237 13.94 -10.01 -9.83
CA PRO A 237 14.57 -8.69 -9.84
C PRO A 237 14.75 -8.15 -11.27
N ARG A 238 14.82 -6.83 -11.42
CA ARG A 238 15.25 -6.18 -12.66
C ARG A 238 16.67 -6.66 -13.05
N PRO A 239 16.95 -7.03 -14.32
CA PRO A 239 18.28 -7.42 -14.77
C PRO A 239 19.35 -6.37 -14.43
N GLU A 240 19.01 -5.09 -14.51
CA GLU A 240 19.89 -3.97 -14.21
C GLU A 240 20.37 -3.99 -12.76
N LEU A 241 19.51 -4.39 -11.81
CA LEU A 241 19.88 -4.52 -10.40
C LEU A 241 20.86 -5.68 -10.18
N ILE A 242 20.62 -6.83 -10.82
CA ILE A 242 21.50 -7.99 -10.73
C ILE A 242 22.87 -7.66 -11.35
N GLU A 243 22.88 -7.00 -12.50
CA GLU A 243 24.11 -6.62 -13.20
C GLU A 243 24.90 -5.56 -12.45
N GLU A 244 24.25 -4.51 -11.94
CA GLU A 244 24.90 -3.50 -11.11
C GLU A 244 25.48 -4.14 -9.84
N PHE A 245 24.69 -4.92 -9.12
CA PHE A 245 25.13 -5.56 -7.89
C PHE A 245 26.36 -6.45 -8.14
N HIS A 246 26.33 -7.30 -9.15
CA HIS A 246 27.46 -8.16 -9.48
C HIS A 246 28.67 -7.37 -9.99
N LYS A 247 28.47 -6.31 -10.80
CA LYS A 247 29.56 -5.44 -11.26
C LYS A 247 30.31 -4.85 -10.06
N GLU A 248 29.56 -4.36 -9.08
CA GLU A 248 30.06 -3.66 -7.91
C GLU A 248 30.65 -4.62 -6.85
N THR A 249 30.02 -5.77 -6.60
CA THR A 249 30.37 -6.67 -5.47
C THR A 249 31.13 -7.93 -5.89
N LYS A 250 31.01 -8.35 -7.16
CA LYS A 250 31.35 -9.70 -7.65
C LYS A 250 30.54 -10.83 -6.98
N GLN A 251 29.43 -10.49 -6.34
CA GLN A 251 28.54 -11.41 -5.63
C GLN A 251 27.20 -11.55 -6.34
N LYS A 252 26.41 -12.56 -5.93
CA LYS A 252 25.06 -12.82 -6.45
C LYS A 252 24.00 -12.02 -5.67
N PHE A 253 22.93 -11.65 -6.36
CA PHE A 253 21.79 -10.92 -5.80
C PHE A 253 20.47 -11.60 -6.17
N TRP A 254 19.52 -11.62 -5.23
CA TRP A 254 18.15 -12.03 -5.49
C TRP A 254 17.17 -11.27 -4.59
N MET A 255 15.88 -11.32 -4.95
CA MET A 255 14.81 -10.69 -4.17
C MET A 255 13.63 -11.63 -3.95
N TYR A 256 12.96 -11.47 -2.81
CA TYR A 256 11.67 -12.10 -2.52
C TYR A 256 10.66 -11.09 -2.00
N THR A 257 9.41 -11.23 -2.45
CA THR A 257 8.26 -10.73 -1.70
C THR A 257 8.06 -11.58 -0.45
N VAL A 258 7.31 -11.07 0.53
CA VAL A 258 7.13 -11.76 1.82
C VAL A 258 6.48 -13.13 1.64
N ASP A 259 5.46 -13.24 0.76
CA ASP A 259 4.80 -14.52 0.47
C ASP A 259 5.78 -15.55 -0.09
N LYS A 260 6.65 -15.14 -1.02
CA LYS A 260 7.66 -16.03 -1.61
C LYS A 260 8.76 -16.39 -0.63
N PHE A 261 9.18 -15.43 0.20
CA PHE A 261 10.19 -15.69 1.23
C PHE A 261 9.71 -16.74 2.23
N ILE A 262 8.48 -16.63 2.73
CA ILE A 262 7.91 -17.61 3.66
C ILE A 262 7.77 -18.99 2.99
N GLN A 263 7.28 -19.05 1.75
CA GLN A 263 7.20 -20.31 0.99
C GLN A 263 8.57 -20.98 0.81
N GLU A 264 9.60 -20.22 0.46
CA GLU A 264 10.96 -20.76 0.29
C GLU A 264 11.62 -21.13 1.63
N SER A 265 11.40 -20.33 2.68
CA SER A 265 11.86 -20.66 4.04
C SER A 265 11.24 -21.97 4.53
N ALA A 266 9.94 -22.17 4.31
CA ALA A 266 9.22 -23.40 4.63
C ALA A 266 9.76 -24.59 3.82
N ARG A 267 9.96 -24.42 2.50
CA ARG A 267 10.54 -25.45 1.63
C ARG A 267 11.93 -25.90 2.12
N ILE A 268 12.79 -24.96 2.50
CA ILE A 268 14.16 -25.25 2.94
C ILE A 268 14.17 -25.91 4.33
N SER A 269 13.31 -25.45 5.24
CA SER A 269 13.16 -26.01 6.58
C SER A 269 12.32 -27.30 6.61
N LYS A 270 11.76 -27.72 5.46
CA LYS A 270 10.84 -28.86 5.32
C LYS A 270 9.61 -28.72 6.22
N SER A 271 9.12 -27.50 6.39
CA SER A 271 7.85 -27.20 7.05
C SER A 271 6.78 -26.84 6.01
N GLU A 272 5.54 -26.81 6.46
CA GLU A 272 4.40 -26.34 5.67
C GLU A 272 3.92 -24.99 6.21
N VAL A 273 3.32 -24.19 5.34
CA VAL A 273 2.67 -22.92 5.66
C VAL A 273 1.27 -22.98 5.04
N SER A 274 0.26 -22.55 5.78
CA SER A 274 -1.12 -22.64 5.29
C SER A 274 -1.40 -21.66 4.16
N ASP A 275 -2.29 -22.06 3.25
CA ASP A 275 -2.71 -21.19 2.14
C ASP A 275 -3.39 -19.91 2.64
N ASP A 276 -4.07 -19.96 3.80
CA ASP A 276 -4.70 -18.79 4.43
C ASP A 276 -3.66 -17.71 4.83
N VAL A 277 -2.51 -18.13 5.37
CA VAL A 277 -1.41 -17.22 5.72
C VAL A 277 -0.87 -16.53 4.47
N ILE A 278 -0.68 -17.30 3.39
CA ILE A 278 -0.20 -16.77 2.11
C ILE A 278 -1.23 -15.81 1.50
N ALA A 279 -2.51 -16.14 1.56
CA ALA A 279 -3.59 -15.29 1.07
C ALA A 279 -3.65 -13.96 1.82
N GLU A 280 -3.52 -13.99 3.15
CA GLU A 280 -3.48 -12.78 3.98
C GLU A 280 -2.30 -11.87 3.62
N ILE A 281 -1.09 -12.43 3.47
CA ILE A 281 0.11 -11.68 3.08
C ILE A 281 -0.10 -10.97 1.74
N ILE A 282 -0.63 -11.70 0.75
CA ILE A 282 -0.92 -11.14 -0.56
C ILE A 282 -1.96 -10.02 -0.44
N GLN A 283 -3.02 -10.21 0.35
CA GLN A 283 -4.05 -9.19 0.57
C GLN A 283 -3.48 -7.92 1.22
N VAL A 284 -2.70 -8.02 2.29
CA VAL A 284 -2.08 -6.87 2.96
C VAL A 284 -1.10 -6.15 2.03
N SER A 285 -0.31 -6.89 1.25
CA SER A 285 0.58 -6.32 0.23
C SER A 285 -0.19 -5.51 -0.83
N LEU A 286 -1.35 -6.00 -1.25
CA LEU A 286 -2.22 -5.28 -2.19
C LEU A 286 -2.88 -4.04 -1.56
N HIS A 287 -3.35 -4.12 -0.32
CA HIS A 287 -3.98 -2.99 0.38
C HIS A 287 -2.96 -1.89 0.71
N THR A 288 -1.73 -2.24 1.08
CA THR A 288 -0.67 -1.25 1.38
C THR A 288 -0.26 -0.46 0.13
N LYS A 289 -0.40 -1.03 -1.08
CA LYS A 289 -0.27 -0.26 -2.33
C LYS A 289 -1.36 0.79 -2.47
N ILE A 290 -2.57 0.49 -2.03
CA ILE A 290 -3.69 1.44 -2.06
C ILE A 290 -3.40 2.54 -1.03
N ASP A 291 -3.07 2.21 0.21
CA ASP A 291 -2.71 3.18 1.26
C ASP A 291 -1.51 4.09 0.92
N THR A 292 -0.55 3.61 0.12
CA THR A 292 0.61 4.42 -0.32
C THR A 292 0.28 5.37 -1.46
N PHE A 293 -0.81 5.12 -2.19
CA PHE A 293 -1.49 6.10 -3.04
C PHE A 293 -2.52 6.94 -2.26
N ASP A 294 -2.84 6.53 -1.03
CA ASP A 294 -3.94 7.07 -0.22
C ASP A 294 -3.46 7.62 1.13
N LYS A 295 -2.58 8.61 1.07
CA LYS A 295 -2.90 9.85 1.81
C LYS A 295 -3.86 10.66 0.93
N SER A 296 -5.02 10.13 0.56
CA SER A 296 -6.02 11.01 -0.01
C SER A 296 -6.43 11.95 1.11
N HIS A 297 -6.15 13.21 0.91
CA HIS A 297 -6.88 14.26 1.59
C HIS A 297 -8.33 14.33 1.06
N ILE A 298 -8.91 13.21 0.58
CA ILE A 298 -10.11 13.16 -0.24
C ILE A 298 -10.91 11.91 0.14
N GLU A 299 -11.99 12.10 0.87
CA GLU A 299 -12.99 11.06 1.11
C GLU A 299 -14.15 11.24 0.12
N VAL A 300 -14.63 10.17 -0.49
CA VAL A 300 -15.72 10.23 -1.48
C VAL A 300 -16.89 9.39 -1.00
N SER A 301 -18.08 9.99 -0.94
CA SER A 301 -19.34 9.28 -0.71
C SER A 301 -20.34 9.58 -1.82
N GLN A 302 -21.24 8.63 -2.08
CA GLN A 302 -22.22 8.73 -3.16
C GLN A 302 -23.60 8.32 -2.65
N GLU A 303 -24.61 9.08 -3.04
CA GLU A 303 -26.02 8.76 -2.86
C GLU A 303 -26.67 8.63 -4.25
N VAL A 304 -27.41 7.54 -4.48
CA VAL A 304 -28.17 7.35 -5.73
C VAL A 304 -29.61 7.74 -5.42
N LEU A 305 -30.15 8.74 -6.14
CA LEU A 305 -31.52 9.20 -5.97
C LEU A 305 -32.48 8.42 -6.85
N ASP A 306 -32.10 8.23 -8.11
CA ASP A 306 -32.88 7.47 -9.08
C ASP A 306 -31.96 6.57 -9.90
N SER A 307 -32.44 5.37 -10.17
CA SER A 307 -31.70 4.36 -10.90
C SER A 307 -32.66 3.49 -11.71
N GLU A 308 -32.98 3.98 -12.88
CA GLU A 308 -33.65 3.22 -13.92
C GLU A 308 -32.63 2.48 -14.81
N LYS A 309 -33.14 1.63 -15.70
CA LYS A 309 -32.32 0.83 -16.62
C LYS A 309 -31.42 1.69 -17.51
N ASP A 310 -31.90 2.85 -17.90
CA ASP A 310 -31.27 3.72 -18.91
C ASP A 310 -30.92 5.12 -18.36
N GLU A 311 -31.20 5.40 -17.08
CA GLU A 311 -30.91 6.67 -16.43
C GLU A 311 -30.53 6.48 -14.95
N GLN A 312 -29.50 7.19 -14.49
CA GLN A 312 -29.12 7.27 -13.08
C GLN A 312 -28.83 8.72 -12.68
N THR A 313 -29.41 9.12 -11.56
CA THR A 313 -29.14 10.42 -10.93
C THR A 313 -28.77 10.26 -9.46
N GLY A 314 -27.96 11.17 -8.95
CA GLY A 314 -27.61 11.14 -7.55
C GLY A 314 -26.66 12.25 -7.14
N PHE A 315 -26.14 12.12 -5.92
CA PHE A 315 -25.13 13.00 -5.37
C PHE A 315 -23.79 12.30 -5.20
N LEU A 316 -22.71 13.02 -5.43
CA LEU A 316 -21.35 12.63 -5.10
C LEU A 316 -20.79 13.71 -4.16
N ASN A 317 -20.52 13.37 -2.91
CA ASN A 317 -19.78 14.23 -2.01
C ASN A 317 -18.29 13.89 -2.08
N VAL A 318 -17.47 14.91 -2.28
CA VAL A 318 -16.02 14.80 -2.22
C VAL A 318 -15.54 15.66 -1.06
N HIS A 319 -15.23 15.03 0.06
CA HIS A 319 -14.78 15.69 1.27
C HIS A 319 -13.26 15.82 1.29
N LEU A 320 -12.76 17.05 1.35
CA LEU A 320 -11.33 17.30 1.46
C LEU A 320 -10.93 17.40 2.93
N THR A 321 -10.00 16.56 3.39
CA THR A 321 -9.48 16.58 4.78
C THR A 321 -8.28 17.51 4.96
N GLY A 322 -7.96 18.31 3.95
CA GLY A 322 -6.98 19.38 4.01
C GLY A 322 -6.83 20.13 2.67
N PRO A 323 -6.18 21.31 2.66
CA PRO A 323 -6.07 22.11 1.45
C PRO A 323 -5.22 21.45 0.37
N MET A 324 -5.69 21.43 -0.89
CA MET A 324 -4.95 20.78 -1.98
C MET A 324 -5.15 21.42 -3.36
N LYS A 325 -4.19 21.21 -4.27
CA LYS A 325 -4.18 21.89 -5.58
C LYS A 325 -5.18 21.28 -6.58
N TYR A 326 -5.39 19.98 -6.49
CA TYR A 326 -6.25 19.19 -7.36
C TYR A 326 -6.93 18.11 -6.53
N ALA A 327 -8.21 17.88 -6.77
CA ALA A 327 -8.94 16.78 -6.16
C ALA A 327 -9.73 16.01 -7.23
N THR A 328 -9.92 14.71 -7.04
CA THR A 328 -10.73 13.88 -7.93
C THR A 328 -11.62 12.98 -7.10
N GLY A 329 -12.92 13.04 -7.32
CA GLY A 329 -13.90 12.13 -6.76
C GLY A 329 -14.36 11.12 -7.80
N THR A 330 -14.48 9.86 -7.41
CA THR A 330 -14.93 8.77 -8.29
C THR A 330 -16.27 8.25 -7.83
N GLY A 331 -17.28 8.32 -8.69
CA GLY A 331 -18.58 7.69 -8.47
C GLY A 331 -18.75 6.43 -9.31
N LYS A 332 -19.66 5.55 -8.91
CA LYS A 332 -19.99 4.30 -9.60
C LYS A 332 -21.44 4.29 -10.06
N PHE A 333 -21.72 3.65 -11.19
CA PHE A 333 -23.10 3.40 -11.62
C PHE A 333 -23.57 2.07 -11.04
N LEU A 334 -24.75 2.08 -10.39
CA LEU A 334 -25.30 0.93 -9.67
C LEU A 334 -26.79 0.79 -10.02
N PRO A 335 -27.16 -0.14 -10.93
CA PRO A 335 -26.31 -1.09 -11.63
C PRO A 335 -25.41 -0.44 -12.69
N ALA A 336 -24.38 -1.14 -13.17
CA ALA A 336 -23.57 -0.63 -14.29
C ALA A 336 -24.43 -0.51 -15.57
N PHE A 337 -24.15 0.51 -16.39
CA PHE A 337 -24.82 0.67 -17.67
C PHE A 337 -24.37 -0.38 -18.69
N ALA A 338 -25.19 -0.63 -19.71
CA ALA A 338 -24.82 -1.55 -20.80
C ALA A 338 -23.72 -0.99 -21.73
N SER A 339 -23.58 0.34 -21.79
CA SER A 339 -22.55 1.04 -22.57
C SER A 339 -22.22 2.38 -21.89
N ILE A 340 -21.21 3.11 -22.38
CA ILE A 340 -20.78 4.37 -21.76
C ILE A 340 -21.95 5.40 -21.86
N PRO A 341 -22.53 5.84 -20.73
CA PRO A 341 -23.66 6.77 -20.75
C PRO A 341 -23.19 8.19 -21.11
N LYS A 342 -24.13 9.04 -21.52
CA LYS A 342 -23.90 10.49 -21.53
C LYS A 342 -23.93 10.97 -20.08
N PHE A 343 -22.84 11.58 -19.64
CA PHE A 343 -22.64 11.97 -18.25
C PHE A 343 -22.55 13.49 -18.09
N SER A 344 -23.22 14.04 -17.08
CA SER A 344 -23.12 15.45 -16.68
C SER A 344 -23.08 15.57 -15.16
N ILE A 345 -22.45 16.65 -14.69
CA ILE A 345 -22.37 17.01 -13.27
C ILE A 345 -22.64 18.48 -13.07
N ASP A 346 -23.21 18.80 -11.91
CA ASP A 346 -23.39 20.16 -11.41
C ASP A 346 -22.85 20.26 -9.98
N LEU A 347 -22.03 21.28 -9.70
CA LEU A 347 -21.55 21.57 -8.35
C LEU A 347 -22.65 22.30 -7.57
N ILE A 348 -23.15 21.66 -6.52
CA ILE A 348 -24.27 22.13 -5.70
C ILE A 348 -23.77 22.92 -4.49
N ASN A 349 -22.74 22.42 -3.81
CA ASN A 349 -22.19 23.04 -2.61
C ASN A 349 -20.66 22.93 -2.57
N SER A 350 -20.00 23.93 -2.00
CA SER A 350 -18.57 23.90 -1.70
C SER A 350 -18.27 24.73 -0.44
N PRO A 351 -17.04 24.67 0.10
CA PRO A 351 -16.62 25.54 1.21
C PRO A 351 -16.56 27.04 0.84
N TYR A 352 -16.64 27.38 -0.44
CA TYR A 352 -16.58 28.76 -0.92
C TYR A 352 -17.97 29.39 -1.01
N SER A 353 -18.05 30.69 -0.71
CA SER A 353 -19.26 31.49 -0.92
C SER A 353 -19.56 31.77 -2.41
N ASP A 354 -18.55 31.67 -3.27
CA ASP A 354 -18.67 31.77 -4.72
C ASP A 354 -18.02 30.54 -5.39
N ASN A 355 -18.85 29.66 -5.93
CA ASN A 355 -18.41 28.44 -6.62
C ASN A 355 -17.67 28.73 -7.95
N SER A 356 -17.72 29.96 -8.49
CA SER A 356 -17.04 30.32 -9.74
C SER A 356 -15.52 30.22 -9.67
N VAL A 357 -14.96 30.22 -8.45
CA VAL A 357 -13.53 30.07 -8.17
C VAL A 357 -13.02 28.64 -8.39
N ILE A 358 -13.93 27.66 -8.52
CA ILE A 358 -13.58 26.25 -8.75
C ILE A 358 -13.71 25.94 -10.24
N GLY A 359 -12.65 25.37 -10.81
CA GLY A 359 -12.69 24.67 -12.09
C GLY A 359 -13.14 23.23 -11.86
N VAL A 360 -14.30 22.89 -12.42
CA VAL A 360 -14.89 21.53 -12.36
C VAL A 360 -14.89 20.93 -13.76
N SER A 361 -14.47 19.67 -13.89
CA SER A 361 -14.68 18.88 -15.09
C SER A 361 -15.05 17.44 -14.74
N SER A 362 -15.68 16.74 -15.68
CA SER A 362 -16.04 15.33 -15.50
C SER A 362 -15.48 14.44 -16.61
N GLY A 363 -15.36 13.15 -16.31
CA GLY A 363 -15.01 12.12 -17.28
C GLY A 363 -15.75 10.82 -17.02
N CYS A 364 -16.37 10.26 -18.05
CA CYS A 364 -17.00 8.94 -18.01
C CYS A 364 -16.44 8.10 -19.17
N GLY A 365 -15.41 7.30 -18.88
CA GLY A 365 -14.71 6.47 -19.86
C GLY A 365 -15.14 5.01 -19.86
N THR A 366 -15.98 4.61 -18.91
CA THR A 366 -16.46 3.23 -18.76
C THR A 366 -17.95 3.22 -18.41
N PRO A 367 -18.68 2.13 -18.69
CA PRO A 367 -20.07 1.98 -18.24
C PRO A 367 -20.24 1.79 -16.72
N MET A 368 -19.14 1.67 -15.96
CA MET A 368 -19.15 1.29 -14.55
C MET A 368 -18.96 2.47 -13.60
N ASN A 369 -18.32 3.55 -14.05
CA ASN A 369 -17.92 4.65 -13.18
C ASN A 369 -17.77 5.98 -13.93
N PHE A 370 -17.63 7.03 -13.13
CA PHE A 370 -17.34 8.38 -13.58
C PHE A 370 -16.37 9.06 -12.60
N ASN A 371 -15.67 10.07 -13.09
CA ASN A 371 -14.77 10.88 -12.31
C ASN A 371 -15.22 12.34 -12.36
N VAL A 372 -15.08 13.03 -11.24
CA VAL A 372 -15.25 14.47 -11.07
C VAL A 372 -13.90 15.05 -10.66
N HIS A 373 -13.38 15.98 -11.45
CA HIS A 373 -12.11 16.64 -11.20
C HIS A 373 -12.35 18.08 -10.75
N MET A 374 -11.65 18.47 -9.70
CA MET A 374 -11.70 19.81 -9.11
C MET A 374 -10.32 20.43 -9.10
N LYS A 375 -10.29 21.74 -9.38
CA LYS A 375 -9.10 22.57 -9.25
C LYS A 375 -9.52 23.98 -8.89
N SER A 376 -8.89 24.60 -7.90
CA SER A 376 -9.08 26.04 -7.69
C SER A 376 -8.48 26.85 -8.86
N LYS A 377 -9.21 27.87 -9.33
CA LYS A 377 -8.69 28.86 -10.29
C LYS A 377 -7.68 29.80 -9.62
N HIS A 378 -7.71 29.91 -8.30
CA HIS A 378 -6.84 30.77 -7.49
C HIS A 378 -6.39 30.04 -6.21
N GLY A 379 -5.14 29.57 -6.17
CA GLY A 379 -4.56 28.94 -4.97
C GLY A 379 -4.89 27.45 -4.82
N LEU A 380 -5.23 27.03 -3.60
CA LEU A 380 -5.60 25.65 -3.24
C LEU A 380 -7.11 25.55 -3.03
N LEU A 381 -7.67 24.36 -3.25
CA LEU A 381 -9.00 23.98 -2.75
C LEU A 381 -8.96 23.95 -1.22
N GLU A 382 -9.99 24.51 -0.58
CA GLU A 382 -10.14 24.52 0.87
C GLU A 382 -10.65 23.18 1.39
N GLU A 383 -10.35 22.89 2.65
CA GLU A 383 -10.88 21.75 3.40
C GLU A 383 -12.42 21.83 3.50
N GLY A 384 -13.09 20.68 3.42
CA GLY A 384 -14.54 20.59 3.54
C GLY A 384 -15.23 19.88 2.38
N ASP A 385 -16.56 19.94 2.37
CA ASP A 385 -17.41 19.17 1.45
C ASP A 385 -17.65 19.86 0.12
N TYR A 386 -17.43 19.11 -0.96
CA TYR A 386 -17.78 19.51 -2.33
C TYR A 386 -18.84 18.54 -2.86
N LEU A 387 -20.08 19.03 -2.92
CA LEU A 387 -21.25 18.22 -3.27
C LEU A 387 -21.60 18.42 -4.75
N PHE A 388 -21.61 17.34 -5.51
CA PHE A 388 -21.99 17.31 -6.91
C PHE A 388 -23.30 16.56 -7.10
N MET A 389 -24.21 17.09 -7.91
CA MET A 389 -25.31 16.33 -8.48
C MET A 389 -24.83 15.76 -9.81
N TYR A 390 -25.08 14.48 -10.08
CA TYR A 390 -24.74 13.85 -11.34
C TYR A 390 -25.98 13.28 -12.03
N THR A 391 -25.91 13.24 -13.36
CA THR A 391 -26.91 12.63 -14.23
C THR A 391 -26.19 11.81 -15.31
N ALA A 392 -26.62 10.57 -15.49
CA ALA A 392 -26.11 9.66 -16.49
C ALA A 392 -27.27 9.06 -17.27
N VAL A 393 -27.27 9.18 -18.60
CA VAL A 393 -28.35 8.68 -19.46
C VAL A 393 -27.76 7.89 -20.62
N LEU A 394 -28.25 6.66 -20.84
CA LEU A 394 -28.01 5.91 -22.06
C LEU A 394 -28.79 6.56 -23.19
N LYS A 395 -28.12 6.90 -24.30
CA LYS A 395 -28.84 7.28 -25.51
C LYS A 395 -29.67 6.08 -25.96
N ASN A 396 -30.99 6.20 -25.87
CA ASN A 396 -31.87 5.31 -26.63
C ASN A 396 -31.50 5.44 -28.10
N ALA A 397 -31.25 4.30 -28.76
CA ALA A 397 -31.22 4.27 -30.21
C ALA A 397 -32.55 4.86 -30.68
N GLU A 398 -32.49 5.95 -31.44
CA GLU A 398 -33.67 6.48 -32.13
C GLU A 398 -34.34 5.29 -32.83
N LEU A 399 -35.57 5.00 -32.42
CA LEU A 399 -36.46 4.08 -33.12
C LEU A 399 -36.61 4.63 -34.54
N GLY A 400 -35.88 4.03 -35.48
CA GLY A 400 -36.07 4.20 -36.92
C GLY A 400 -37.34 3.52 -37.40
#